data_AF-A0A3N1D4R7-F1
#
_entry.id   AF-A0A3N1D4R7-F1
#
_cell.length_a   1.000
_cell.length_b   1.000
_cell.length_c   1.000
_cell.angle_alpha   90.00
_cell.angle_beta   90.00
_cell.angle_gamma   90.00
#
_symmetry.space_group_name_H-M   'P 1'
#
loop_
_entity.id
_entity.type
_entity.pdbx_description
1 polymer ?
#
loop_
_entity_poly.entity_id
_entity_poly.type
_entity_poly.pdbx_seq_one_letter_code
_entity_poly.pdbx_strand_id
1 'polypeptide(L)'
;MGAPIEAHRGVEYRLFDHGLQPGGFTVTEVEGGFDVAGVCPGCGALVRVRWSFGAVGTKGWGRQKSQVQSGPRTITCDCGHTHAERPPENWDKGCGAVWQVELP
;
A
#
# COMPACT_ATOMS: atom_id res chain seq x y z
N MET A 1 23.26 10.07 1.01
CA MET A 1 21.91 9.89 1.59
C MET A 1 21.76 8.41 1.86
N GLY A 2 21.81 7.99 3.13
CA GLY A 2 21.68 6.57 3.48
C GLY A 2 20.28 6.08 3.12
N ALA A 3 20.18 4.92 2.48
CA ALA A 3 18.89 4.25 2.33
C ALA A 3 18.28 4.07 3.73
N PRO A 4 16.96 4.26 3.92
CA PRO A 4 16.32 3.96 5.19
C PRO A 4 16.64 2.50 5.53
N ILE A 5 17.33 2.29 6.66
CA ILE A 5 17.57 0.96 7.19
C ILE A 5 16.20 0.39 7.48
N GLU A 6 15.86 -0.73 6.83
CA GLU A 6 14.59 -1.41 7.05
C GLU A 6 14.51 -1.80 8.53
N ALA A 7 13.59 -1.16 9.26
CA ALA A 7 13.43 -1.31 10.70
C ALA A 7 12.37 -2.37 11.06
N HIS A 8 12.21 -3.37 10.19
CA HIS A 8 11.23 -4.42 10.36
C HIS A 8 11.42 -5.17 11.68
N ARG A 9 10.31 -5.43 12.38
CA ARG A 9 10.25 -6.19 13.63
C ARG A 9 9.39 -7.43 13.40
N GLY A 10 9.90 -8.58 13.83
CA GLY A 10 9.10 -9.81 13.90
C GLY A 10 8.01 -9.66 14.95
N VAL A 11 6.80 -9.31 14.50
CA VAL A 11 5.60 -9.19 15.34
C VAL A 11 4.69 -10.39 15.11
N GLU A 12 3.80 -10.66 16.07
CA GLU A 12 2.73 -11.64 15.88
C GLU A 12 1.77 -11.19 14.78
N TYR A 13 1.20 -12.15 14.05
CA TYR A 13 0.18 -11.84 13.06
C TYR A 13 -1.06 -11.31 13.78
N ARG A 14 -1.54 -10.14 13.37
CA ARG A 14 -2.81 -9.61 13.85
C ARG A 14 -3.46 -8.78 12.76
N LEU A 15 -4.69 -9.16 12.37
CA LEU A 15 -5.51 -8.30 11.53
C LEU A 15 -5.89 -7.05 12.34
N PHE A 16 -5.36 -5.91 11.96
CA PHE A 16 -5.58 -4.66 12.66
C PHE A 16 -5.63 -3.48 11.69
N ASP A 17 -6.72 -2.71 11.76
CA ASP A 17 -6.88 -1.50 10.98
C ASP A 17 -6.31 -0.31 11.77
N HIS A 18 -5.30 0.34 11.20
CA HIS A 18 -4.68 1.55 11.74
C HIS A 18 -5.41 2.83 11.27
N GLY A 19 -6.47 2.71 10.48
CA GLY A 19 -7.26 3.83 9.96
C GLY A 19 -6.47 4.69 8.97
N LEU A 20 -6.94 5.92 8.77
CA LEU A 20 -6.29 6.90 7.92
C LEU A 20 -4.95 7.34 8.50
N GLN A 21 -3.90 7.31 7.68
CA GLN A 21 -2.55 7.76 8.01
C GLN A 21 -2.31 9.13 7.34
N PRO A 22 -2.59 10.24 8.04
CA PRO A 22 -2.45 11.59 7.49
C PRO A 22 -0.98 12.04 7.32
N GLY A 23 -0.02 11.23 7.77
CA GLY A 23 1.41 11.44 7.63
C GLY A 23 2.19 10.14 7.78
N GLY A 24 3.43 10.10 7.31
CA GLY A 24 4.31 8.91 7.36
C GLY A 24 4.42 8.12 6.05
N PHE A 25 3.66 8.51 5.03
CA PHE A 25 3.76 7.98 3.67
C PHE A 25 4.03 9.11 2.68
N THR A 26 4.99 8.89 1.79
CA THR A 26 5.29 9.75 0.66
C THR A 26 4.48 9.27 -0.53
N VAL A 27 3.58 10.12 -1.03
CA VAL A 27 2.81 9.89 -2.25
C VAL A 27 3.45 10.70 -3.38
N THR A 28 3.89 10.01 -4.43
CA THR A 28 4.47 10.61 -5.63
C THR A 28 3.52 10.37 -6.80
N GLU A 29 3.04 11.43 -7.44
CA GLU A 29 2.32 11.31 -8.70
C GLU A 29 3.28 10.85 -9.80
N VAL A 30 2.88 9.81 -10.53
CA VAL A 30 3.62 9.24 -11.65
C VAL A 30 2.70 9.16 -12.87
N GLU A 31 3.27 8.94 -14.06
CA GLU A 31 2.47 8.82 -15.27
C GLU A 31 1.39 7.72 -15.12
N GLY A 32 0.13 8.15 -15.10
CA GLY A 32 -1.02 7.25 -14.98
C GLY A 32 -1.33 6.76 -13.56
N GLY A 33 -0.79 7.36 -12.50
CA GLY A 33 -1.23 7.08 -11.13
C GLY A 33 -0.28 7.55 -10.03
N PHE A 34 -0.10 6.75 -8.97
CA PHE A 34 0.65 7.14 -7.79
C PHE A 34 1.60 6.04 -7.31
N ASP A 35 2.81 6.43 -6.92
CA ASP A 35 3.72 5.63 -6.12
C ASP A 35 3.62 6.08 -4.66
N VAL A 36 3.29 5.16 -3.77
CA VAL A 36 3.22 5.40 -2.33
C VAL A 36 4.29 4.59 -1.62
N ALA A 37 5.11 5.28 -0.85
CA ALA A 37 6.18 4.67 -0.06
C ALA A 37 6.10 5.11 1.40
N GLY A 38 6.28 4.19 2.34
CA GLY A 38 6.32 4.52 3.76
C GLY A 38 6.60 3.29 4.61
N VAL A 39 6.32 3.39 5.90
CA VAL A 39 6.61 2.33 6.87
C VAL A 39 5.31 1.74 7.38
N CYS A 40 5.20 0.41 7.41
CA CYS A 40 4.08 -0.29 8.00
C CYS A 40 3.95 0.10 9.48
N PRO A 41 2.79 0.62 9.94
CA PRO A 41 2.59 1.02 11.33
C PRO A 41 2.54 -0.17 12.30
N GLY A 42 2.35 -1.40 11.80
CA GLY A 42 2.36 -2.62 12.61
C GLY A 42 3.76 -3.16 12.86
N CYS A 43 4.48 -3.54 11.79
CA CYS A 43 5.77 -4.23 11.91
C CYS A 43 6.99 -3.37 11.59
N GLY A 44 6.84 -2.15 11.09
CA GLY A 44 7.97 -1.30 10.71
C GLY A 44 8.65 -1.66 9.38
N ALA A 45 8.08 -2.58 8.60
CA ALA A 45 8.57 -2.90 7.26
C ALA A 45 8.42 -1.70 6.32
N LEU A 46 9.37 -1.53 5.40
CA LEU A 46 9.24 -0.58 4.31
C LEU A 46 8.22 -1.10 3.30
N VAL A 47 7.23 -0.29 2.96
CA VAL A 47 6.17 -0.63 2.03
C VAL A 47 6.23 0.32 0.85
N ARG A 48 6.16 -0.23 -0.37
CA ARG A 48 6.03 0.53 -1.62
C ARG A 48 4.90 -0.06 -2.44
N VAL A 49 3.89 0.76 -2.73
CA VAL A 49 2.73 0.37 -3.52
C VAL A 49 2.61 1.32 -4.71
N ARG A 50 2.44 0.75 -5.89
CA ARG A 50 2.16 1.50 -7.10
C ARG A 50 0.71 1.28 -7.50
N TRP A 51 -0.06 2.37 -7.60
CA TRP A 51 -1.37 2.35 -8.22
C TRP A 51 -1.29 2.92 -9.62
N SER A 52 -1.64 2.11 -10.61
CA SER A 52 -1.79 2.53 -12.00
C SER A 52 -3.26 2.53 -12.40
N PHE A 53 -3.78 3.69 -12.80
CA PHE A 53 -5.11 3.85 -13.38
C PHE A 53 -4.96 3.74 -14.90
N GLY A 54 -4.99 2.51 -15.41
CA GLY A 54 -4.93 2.26 -16.85
C GLY A 54 -6.12 2.90 -17.59
N ALA A 55 -5.94 3.23 -18.87
CA ALA A 55 -7.07 3.52 -19.74
C ALA A 55 -7.91 2.24 -19.86
N VAL A 56 -9.10 2.24 -19.27
CA VAL A 56 -10.07 1.15 -19.46
C VAL A 56 -10.46 1.17 -20.94
N GLY A 57 -9.81 0.32 -21.73
CA GLY A 57 -9.99 0.27 -23.17
C GLY A 57 -11.39 -0.19 -23.51
N THR A 58 -12.23 0.71 -24.00
CA THR A 58 -13.44 0.31 -24.73
C THR A 58 -13.03 0.03 -26.17
N LYS A 59 -13.51 -1.08 -26.72
CA LYS A 59 -13.53 -1.32 -28.15
C LYS A 59 -14.58 -0.36 -28.74
N GLY A 60 -14.24 0.91 -28.88
CA GLY A 60 -15.15 1.96 -29.30
C GLY A 60 -14.45 3.32 -29.30
N TRP A 61 -14.68 4.10 -30.36
CA TRP A 61 -14.12 5.44 -30.55
C TRP A 61 -14.29 6.33 -29.31
N GLY A 62 -13.21 6.53 -28.56
CA GLY A 62 -13.17 7.48 -27.46
C GLY A 62 -12.09 7.14 -26.46
N ARG A 63 -10.93 7.80 -26.55
CA ARG A 63 -9.92 7.78 -25.48
C ARG A 63 -10.50 8.50 -24.25
N GLN A 64 -11.25 7.81 -23.40
CA GLN A 64 -11.47 8.29 -22.04
C GLN A 64 -10.13 8.19 -21.32
N LYS A 65 -9.53 9.34 -21.01
CA LYS A 65 -8.42 9.40 -20.06
C LYS A 65 -8.93 8.81 -18.76
N SER A 66 -8.29 7.75 -18.27
CA SER A 66 -8.54 7.24 -16.92
C SER A 66 -8.32 8.39 -15.96
N GLN A 67 -9.36 8.84 -15.27
CA GLN A 67 -9.20 9.85 -14.24
C GLN A 67 -8.49 9.19 -13.07
N VAL A 68 -7.27 9.67 -12.79
CA VAL A 68 -6.56 9.38 -11.56
C VAL A 68 -7.51 9.68 -10.39
N GLN A 69 -7.82 8.68 -9.57
CA GLN A 69 -8.80 8.81 -8.51
C GLN A 69 -8.12 9.20 -7.20
N SER A 70 -8.34 10.44 -6.77
CA SER A 70 -7.96 10.96 -5.45
C SER A 70 -8.80 10.33 -4.33
N GLY A 71 -8.39 10.53 -3.08
CA GLY A 71 -9.10 10.06 -1.89
C GLY A 71 -8.41 8.91 -1.14
N PRO A 72 -9.04 8.40 -0.06
CA PRO A 72 -8.44 7.39 0.81
C PRO A 72 -8.31 6.04 0.10
N ARG A 73 -7.12 5.44 0.17
CA ARG A 73 -6.83 4.10 -0.35
C ARG A 73 -6.29 3.17 0.72
N THR A 74 -6.90 2.01 0.81
CA THR A 74 -6.49 0.95 1.72
C THR A 74 -5.21 0.27 1.22
N ILE A 75 -4.22 0.19 2.09
CA ILE A 75 -2.99 -0.57 1.95
C ILE A 75 -2.98 -1.67 3.01
N THR A 76 -2.50 -2.85 2.63
CA THR A 76 -2.20 -3.94 3.55
C THR A 76 -0.69 -4.12 3.62
N CYS A 77 -0.17 -4.49 4.79
CA CYS A 77 1.24 -4.82 4.95
C CYS A 77 1.66 -5.97 4.04
N ASP A 78 2.71 -5.75 3.24
CA ASP A 78 3.40 -6.76 2.44
C ASP A 78 4.87 -6.85 2.88
N CYS A 79 5.11 -7.27 4.12
CA CYS A 79 6.47 -7.42 4.62
C CYS A 79 7.16 -8.71 4.16
N GLY A 80 6.47 -9.60 3.42
CA GLY A 80 6.99 -10.88 2.96
C GLY A 80 7.39 -11.90 4.04
N HIS A 81 7.31 -11.55 5.33
CA HIS A 81 7.72 -12.42 6.43
C HIS A 81 6.64 -13.45 6.79
N THR A 82 7.09 -14.65 7.18
CA THR A 82 6.20 -15.68 7.71
C THR A 82 5.84 -15.36 9.16
N HIS A 83 4.54 -15.31 9.45
CA HIS A 83 4.03 -15.15 10.81
C HIS A 83 3.35 -16.44 11.26
N ALA A 84 3.73 -16.96 12.44
CA ALA A 84 3.36 -18.31 12.90
C ALA A 84 1.84 -18.52 13.04
N GLU A 85 1.11 -17.48 13.43
CA GLU A 85 -0.35 -17.54 13.66
C GLU A 85 -1.17 -17.04 12.46
N ARG A 86 -0.53 -16.80 11.31
CA ARG A 86 -1.21 -16.29 10.12
C ARG A 86 -2.11 -17.37 9.50
N PRO A 87 -3.43 -17.14 9.39
CA PRO A 87 -4.32 -18.08 8.73
C PRO A 87 -3.93 -18.28 7.25
N PRO A 88 -4.10 -19.49 6.69
CA PRO A 88 -3.73 -19.77 5.31
C PRO A 88 -4.49 -18.92 4.28
N GLU A 89 -5.71 -18.47 4.61
CA GLU A 89 -6.48 -17.54 3.76
C GLU A 89 -5.89 -16.12 3.66
N ASN A 90 -4.94 -15.74 4.53
CA ASN A 90 -4.36 -14.39 4.61
C ASN A 90 -2.88 -14.39 4.20
N TRP A 91 -2.50 -15.25 3.26
CA TRP A 91 -1.12 -15.40 2.80
C TRP A 91 -0.52 -14.13 2.18
N ASP A 92 -1.35 -13.22 1.70
CA ASP A 92 -1.02 -11.92 1.11
C ASP A 92 -0.98 -10.77 2.13
N LYS A 93 -1.41 -11.02 3.39
CA LYS A 93 -1.54 -9.98 4.41
C LYS A 93 -0.41 -10.01 5.43
N GLY A 94 0.84 -9.86 4.99
CA GLY A 94 2.08 -9.71 5.81
C GLY A 94 1.91 -9.92 7.31
N CYS A 95 2.04 -8.84 8.10
CA CYS A 95 1.79 -8.86 9.55
C CYS A 95 0.31 -8.69 9.94
N GLY A 96 -0.60 -8.54 8.96
CA GLY A 96 -2.02 -8.30 9.16
C GLY A 96 -2.43 -6.82 9.34
N ALA A 97 -1.47 -5.89 9.37
CA ALA A 97 -1.78 -4.47 9.45
C ALA A 97 -2.42 -3.97 8.14
N VAL A 98 -3.50 -3.21 8.28
CA VAL A 98 -4.23 -2.51 7.21
C VAL A 98 -4.33 -1.04 7.58
N TRP A 99 -4.21 -0.13 6.63
CA TRP A 99 -4.36 1.31 6.85
C TRP A 99 -4.82 2.02 5.59
N GLN A 100 -5.21 3.28 5.70
CA GLN A 100 -5.56 4.12 4.55
C GLN A 100 -4.56 5.24 4.36
N VAL A 101 -4.24 5.57 3.11
CA VAL A 101 -3.47 6.76 2.73
C VAL A 101 -4.33 7.68 1.88
N GLU A 102 -4.23 8.98 2.11
CA GLU A 102 -4.93 9.98 1.28
C GLU A 102 -4.13 10.18 -0.01
N LEU A 103 -4.75 9.94 -1.17
CA LEU A 103 -4.19 10.32 -2.46
C LEU A 103 -4.63 11.74 -2.85
N PRO A 104 -3.71 12.59 -3.35
CA PRO A 104 -4.02 13.96 -3.74
C PRO A 104 -4.97 14.05 -4.93
#